data_AF-A0A2N2CAF3-F1
#
_entry.id   AF-A0A2N2CAF3-F1
#
_cell.length_a   1.000
_cell.length_b   1.000
_cell.length_c   1.000
_cell.angle_alpha   90.00
_cell.angle_beta   90.00
_cell.angle_gamma   90.00
#
_symmetry.space_group_name_H-M   'P 1'
#
loop_
_entity.id
_entity.type
_entity.pdbx_description
1 polymer ?
#
loop_
_entity_poly.entity_id
_entity_poly.type
_entity_poly.pdbx_seq_one_letter_code
_entity_poly.pdbx_strand_id
1 'polypeptide(L)' 'ARKVNNHPSLKKTNARVYWGIDNVEEFKKLYSDAHFVETIYFTSDQAIINLDQKVKMMFKFAHLFRMAREAHRILVYHIE' A
#
# COMPACT_ATOMS: atom_id res chain seq x y z
N ALA A 1 11.96 10.69 4.92
CA ALA A 1 10.69 11.44 4.97
C ALA A 1 10.73 12.79 4.22
N ARG A 2 11.50 13.81 4.65
CA ARG A 2 11.38 15.21 4.14
C ARG A 2 11.78 15.48 2.68
N LYS A 3 12.56 14.61 2.03
CA LYS A 3 13.15 14.87 0.69
C LYS A 3 12.36 14.32 -0.50
N VAL A 4 11.48 13.33 -0.29
CA VAL A 4 10.75 12.67 -1.38
C VAL A 4 9.74 13.62 -2.04
N ASN A 5 9.03 14.44 -1.25
CA ASN A 5 8.10 15.45 -1.76
C ASN A 5 8.77 16.56 -2.59
N ASN A 6 10.10 16.69 -2.55
CA ASN A 6 10.82 17.70 -3.32
C ASN A 6 11.34 17.16 -4.67
N HIS A 7 11.04 15.90 -5.01
CA HIS A 7 11.49 15.31 -6.26
C HIS A 7 10.76 15.95 -7.47
N PRO A 8 11.48 16.45 -8.49
CA PRO A 8 10.88 17.20 -9.61
C PRO A 8 9.82 16.41 -10.40
N SER A 9 9.97 15.09 -10.52
CA SER A 9 9.00 14.24 -11.21
C SER A 9 7.66 14.14 -10.47
N LEU A 10 7.65 14.23 -9.14
CA LEU A 10 6.43 14.13 -8.32
C LEU A 10 5.66 15.46 -8.30
N LYS A 11 6.34 16.60 -8.43
CA LYS A 11 5.68 17.92 -8.51
C LYS A 11 4.81 18.07 -9.77
N LYS A 12 5.18 17.39 -10.86
CA LYS A 12 4.45 17.45 -12.13
C LYS A 12 3.15 16.65 -12.14
N THR A 13 2.95 15.76 -11.17
CA THR A 13 1.78 14.87 -11.12
C THR A 13 0.70 15.36 -10.16
N ASN A 14 0.90 16.50 -9.49
CA ASN A 14 0.09 16.95 -8.35
C ASN A 14 -0.03 15.90 -7.21
N ALA A 15 0.80 14.85 -7.23
CA ALA A 15 0.75 13.80 -6.23
C ALA A 15 1.31 14.31 -4.90
N ARG A 16 0.54 14.10 -3.83
CA ARG A 16 0.96 14.42 -2.46
C ARG A 16 1.40 13.12 -1.77
N VAL A 17 2.69 12.99 -1.44
CA VAL A 17 3.21 11.78 -0.77
C VAL A 17 3.20 11.99 0.74
N TYR A 18 2.42 11.16 1.44
CA TYR A 18 2.40 11.06 2.89
C TYR A 18 3.09 9.75 3.29
N TRP A 19 4.04 9.82 4.22
CA TRP A 19 4.70 8.62 4.77
C TRP A 19 3.93 8.17 6.01
N GLY A 20 3.43 6.93 6.02
CA GLY A 20 2.83 6.30 7.19
C GLY A 20 1.34 6.63 7.37
N ILE A 21 0.50 6.25 6.41
CA ILE A 21 -0.95 6.12 6.68
C ILE A 21 -1.13 4.71 7.26
N ASP A 22 -0.98 4.58 8.58
CA ASP A 22 -1.17 3.30 9.27
C ASP A 22 -2.66 2.98 9.44
N ASN A 23 -3.54 3.99 9.32
CA ASN A 23 -4.96 3.85 9.54
C ASN A 23 -5.78 4.43 8.38
N VAL A 24 -6.77 3.65 7.91
CA VAL A 24 -7.73 4.06 6.87
C VAL A 24 -8.47 5.35 7.22
N GLU A 25 -8.75 5.55 8.51
CA GLU A 25 -9.44 6.74 9.01
C GLU A 25 -8.56 8.00 9.03
N GLU A 26 -7.23 7.87 9.03
CA GLU A 26 -6.35 9.03 8.86
C GLU A 26 -6.38 9.58 7.44
N PHE A 27 -6.58 8.70 6.45
CA PHE A 27 -6.70 9.12 5.06
C PHE A 27 -7.96 9.94 4.82
N LYS A 28 -9.11 9.50 5.37
CA LYS A 28 -10.39 10.24 5.29
C LYS A 28 -10.32 11.64 5.91
N LYS A 29 -9.51 11.84 6.95
CA LYS A 29 -9.30 13.18 7.53
C LYS A 29 -8.55 14.12 6.61
N LEU A 30 -7.69 13.58 5.73
CA LEU A 30 -6.91 14.36 4.78
C LEU A 30 -7.65 14.58 3.46
N TYR A 31 -8.54 13.65 3.10
CA TYR A 31 -9.33 13.64 1.87
C TYR A 31 -10.76 13.23 2.20
N SER A 32 -11.63 14.21 2.43
CA SER A 32 -13.03 13.98 2.83
C SER A 32 -13.87 13.32 1.72
N ASP A 33 -13.40 13.45 0.49
CA ASP A 33 -13.89 12.87 -0.76
C ASP A 33 -13.25 11.52 -1.10
N ALA A 34 -12.34 11.01 -0.25
CA ALA A 34 -11.72 9.72 -0.46
C ALA A 34 -12.57 8.57 0.11
N HIS A 35 -12.99 7.69 -0.78
CA HIS A 35 -13.70 6.46 -0.45
C HIS A 35 -12.74 5.27 -0.47
N PHE A 36 -12.66 4.55 0.65
CA PHE A 36 -11.88 3.31 0.72
C PHE A 36 -12.53 2.25 -0.18
N VAL A 37 -11.73 1.67 -1.07
CA VAL A 37 -12.19 0.64 -2.00
C VAL A 37 -11.82 -0.74 -1.46
N GLU A 38 -10.52 -0.99 -1.28
CA GLU A 38 -10.02 -2.28 -0.83
C GLU A 38 -8.60 -2.22 -0.28
N THR A 39 -8.21 -3.29 0.42
CA THR A 39 -6.83 -3.54 0.83
C THR A 39 -6.28 -4.71 0.04
N ILE A 40 -5.22 -4.47 -0.72
CA ILE A 40 -4.49 -5.51 -1.43
C ILE A 40 -3.29 -5.91 -0.58
N TYR A 41 -3.28 -7.15 -0.10
CA TYR A 41 -2.12 -7.70 0.60
C TYR A 41 -1.18 -8.36 -0.39
N PHE A 42 0.06 -7.89 -0.45
CA PHE A 42 1.10 -8.44 -1.32
C PHE A 42 1.33 -9.93 -1.07
N THR A 43 1.06 -10.40 0.16
CA THR A 43 1.20 -11.79 0.59
C THR A 43 0.10 -12.73 0.06
N SER A 44 -0.99 -12.18 -0.51
CA SER A 44 -2.09 -12.94 -1.12
C SER A 44 -2.40 -12.54 -2.57
N ASP A 45 -1.52 -11.75 -3.20
CA ASP A 45 -1.69 -11.30 -4.57
C ASP A 45 -1.50 -12.46 -5.57
N GLN A 46 -2.30 -12.47 -6.65
CA GLN A 46 -2.20 -13.50 -7.70
C GLN A 46 -0.83 -13.49 -8.40
N ALA A 47 -0.12 -12.36 -8.41
CA ALA A 47 1.23 -12.25 -8.95
C ALA A 47 2.24 -13.17 -8.25
N ILE A 48 2.00 -13.55 -6.99
CA ILE A 48 2.85 -14.53 -6.27
C ILE A 48 2.83 -15.91 -6.95
N ILE A 49 1.79 -16.23 -7.73
CA ILE A 49 1.70 -17.49 -8.47
C ILE A 49 2.83 -17.62 -9.50
N ASN A 50 3.31 -16.49 -10.03
CA ASN A 50 4.36 -16.44 -11.05
C ASN A 50 5.78 -16.45 -10.47
N LEU A 51 5.94 -16.42 -9.15
CA LEU A 51 7.24 -16.49 -8.49
C LEU A 51 7.72 -17.94 -8.38
N ASP A 52 9.04 -18.10 -8.31
CA ASP A 52 9.66 -19.39 -8.02
C ASP A 52 9.07 -20.02 -6.75
N GLN A 53 8.98 -21.35 -6.75
CA GLN A 53 8.27 -22.12 -5.72
C GLN A 53 8.76 -21.83 -4.30
N LYS A 54 10.07 -21.56 -4.13
CA LYS A 54 10.65 -21.20 -2.83
C LYS A 54 10.14 -19.84 -2.35
N VAL A 55 10.14 -18.85 -3.23
CA VAL A 55 9.71 -17.48 -2.94
C VAL A 55 8.20 -17.45 -2.66
N LYS A 56 7.41 -18.17 -3.46
CA LYS A 56 5.97 -18.37 -3.26
C LYS A 56 5.66 -18.90 -1.86
N MET A 57 6.45 -19.86 -1.39
CA MET A 57 6.25 -20.46 -0.07
C MET A 57 6.58 -19.49 1.07
N MET A 58 7.62 -18.66 0.92
CA MET A 58 7.93 -17.59 1.89
C MET A 58 6.78 -16.59 2.02
N PHE A 59 6.18 -16.14 0.92
CA PHE A 59 5.04 -15.21 0.95
C PHE A 59 3.80 -15.83 1.60
N LYS A 60 3.51 -17.11 1.32
CA LYS A 60 2.42 -17.84 1.98
C LYS A 60 2.61 -17.92 3.50
N PHE A 61 3.83 -18.20 3.96
CA PHE A 61 4.13 -18.21 5.40
C PHE A 61 4.04 -16.80 6.00
N ALA A 62 4.55 -15.78 5.31
CA ALA A 62 4.44 -14.39 5.74
C ALA A 62 2.97 -13.94 5.87
N HIS A 63 2.07 -14.42 5.00
CA HIS A 63 0.64 -14.14 5.09
C HIS A 63 0.00 -14.57 6.43
N LEU A 64 0.49 -15.66 7.03
CA LEU A 64 -0.02 -16.17 8.30
C LEU A 64 0.27 -15.21 9.46
N PHE A 65 1.35 -14.43 9.37
CA PHE A 65 1.72 -13.45 10.39
C PHE A 65 1.06 -12.10 10.11
N ARG A 66 0.16 -11.66 11.01
CA ARG A 66 -0.53 -10.37 10.88
C ARG A 66 0.44 -9.22 10.65
N MET A 67 1.53 -9.14 11.42
CA MET A 67 2.54 -8.08 11.27
C MET A 67 3.14 -8.03 9.85
N ALA A 68 3.49 -9.19 9.28
CA ALA A 68 4.11 -9.24 7.95
C ALA A 68 3.11 -8.97 6.82
N ARG A 69 1.85 -9.39 7.01
CA ARG A 69 0.75 -9.09 6.09
C ARG A 69 0.42 -7.59 6.08
N GLU A 70 0.30 -6.98 7.25
CA GLU A 70 -0.03 -5.56 7.41
C GLU A 70 1.10 -4.62 6.93
N ALA A 71 2.36 -5.04 7.06
CA ALA A 71 3.52 -4.28 6.57
C ALA A 71 3.60 -4.23 5.03
N HIS A 72 3.04 -5.24 4.35
CA HIS A 72 3.06 -5.35 2.88
C HIS A 72 1.64 -5.26 2.33
N ARG A 73 0.97 -4.13 2.58
CA ARG A 73 -0.37 -3.85 2.05
C ARG A 73 -0.38 -2.60 1.20
N ILE A 74 -1.25 -2.60 0.20
CA ILE A 74 -1.66 -1.42 -0.56
C ILE A 74 -3.10 -1.12 -0.16
N LEU A 75 -3.36 0.13 0.23
CA LEU A 75 -4.71 0.64 0.46
C LEU A 75 -5.16 1.40 -0.79
N VAL A 76 -6.28 0.99 -1.39
CA VAL A 76 -6.82 1.61 -2.60
C VAL A 76 -7.98 2.53 -2.20
N TYR A 77 -7.94 3.76 -2.69
CA TYR A 77 -9.00 4.75 -2.50
C TYR A 77 -9.45 5.30 -3.84
N HIS A 78 -10.72 5.63 -3.93
CA HIS A 78 -11.31 6.40 -5.02
C HIS A 78 -11.56 7.83 -4.53
N ILE A 79 -11.32 8.83 -5.39
CA ILE A 79 -11.59 10.24 -5.09
C ILE A 79 -12.67 10.68 -6.07
N GLU A 80 -13.78 11.20 -5.54
CA GLU A 80 -14.89 11.78 -6.33
C GLU A 80 -14.70 13.28 -6.61
#